data_AF-A0A5A7NAL6-F1
#
_entry.id   AF-A0A5A7NAL6-F1
#
_cell.length_a   1.000
_cell.length_b   1.000
_cell.length_c   1.000
_cell.angle_alpha   90.00
_cell.angle_beta   90.00
_cell.angle_gamma   90.00
#
_symmetry.space_group_name_H-M   'P 1'
#
loop_
_entity.id
_entity.type
_entity.pdbx_description
1 polymer ?
#
loop_
_entity_poly.entity_id
_entity_poly.type
_entity_poly.pdbx_seq_one_letter_code
_entity_poly.pdbx_strand_id
1 'polypeptide(L)'
;MAHHYQRPMSRHRAHIADLFSRMSAVAAANPHAATPIHHRPETIMEASDDNRMIAWPYTKFMNANLFVDQAAALVLTSVHEARACGVPPDQWVFLAGAADLDDAWLMSERPSFHRSEAIPRAAHAAMDQAGIGVDDLDFIDLYSCFPVAVEIAADALGLAHDDPRGLSITGGLPYFGGAGNAYSLFAIAEMVARLRGRDRGFGLVTANGWYLTKHSMGVYSAAPPQTPWQKRDRPDLQAEIDAIAAPPLIIEPQGRGRIEAATVRFSRKGPEQGVLFGRLPSGGRFLANMAGDDQAALDALMGEDAIGLEIDVRMDEKGRGLAHLI
;
A
#
# COMPACT_ATOMS: atom_id res chain seq x y z
N MET A 1 -7.69 8.04 -3.52
CA MET A 1 -8.01 8.30 -2.11
C MET A 1 -8.63 9.68 -1.91
N ALA A 2 -7.91 10.79 -2.12
CA ALA A 2 -8.45 12.17 -1.98
C ALA A 2 -9.90 12.38 -2.47
N HIS A 3 -10.16 12.10 -3.76
CA HIS A 3 -11.50 12.25 -4.36
C HIS A 3 -12.56 11.32 -3.73
N HIS A 4 -12.20 10.07 -3.41
CA HIS A 4 -13.11 9.12 -2.75
C HIS A 4 -13.55 9.64 -1.37
N TYR A 5 -12.62 10.20 -0.60
CA TYR A 5 -12.92 10.81 0.70
C TYR A 5 -13.54 12.21 0.59
N GLN A 6 -13.76 12.73 -0.62
CA GLN A 6 -14.18 14.11 -0.87
C GLN A 6 -13.30 15.13 -0.13
N ARG A 7 -12.00 14.82 -0.04
CA ARG A 7 -11.01 15.60 0.69
C ARG A 7 -10.20 16.43 -0.30
N PRO A 8 -10.16 17.77 -0.17
CA PRO A 8 -9.30 18.62 -0.98
C PRO A 8 -7.86 18.12 -0.95
N MET A 9 -7.18 18.15 -2.08
CA MET A 9 -5.83 17.60 -2.22
C MET A 9 -4.85 18.19 -1.20
N SER A 10 -4.94 19.48 -0.87
CA SER A 10 -4.12 20.09 0.18
C SER A 10 -4.31 19.44 1.55
N ARG A 11 -5.56 19.20 1.96
CA ARG A 11 -5.89 18.47 3.20
C ARG A 11 -5.49 17.00 3.12
N HIS A 12 -5.61 16.37 1.96
CA HIS A 12 -5.20 14.99 1.79
C HIS A 12 -3.69 14.84 1.92
N ARG A 13 -2.89 15.75 1.35
CA ARG A 13 -1.44 15.80 1.53
C ARG A 13 -1.02 15.97 2.99
N ALA A 14 -1.68 16.85 3.73
CA ALA A 14 -1.45 17.01 5.16
C ALA A 14 -1.74 15.70 5.94
N HIS A 15 -2.85 15.04 5.62
CA HIS A 15 -3.25 13.78 6.26
C HIS A 15 -2.23 12.64 6.01
N ILE A 16 -1.83 12.42 4.76
CA ILE A 16 -0.87 11.36 4.44
C ILE A 16 0.53 11.67 5.01
N ALA A 17 0.89 12.94 5.14
CA ALA A 17 2.14 13.35 5.77
C ALA A 17 2.14 13.09 7.29
N ASP A 18 1.02 13.34 7.95
CA ASP A 18 0.82 13.02 9.37
C ASP A 18 0.86 11.50 9.63
N LEU A 19 0.16 10.72 8.80
CA LEU A 19 0.24 9.25 8.82
C LEU A 19 1.69 8.75 8.73
N PHE A 20 2.47 9.29 7.80
CA PHE A 20 3.85 8.88 7.58
C PHE A 20 4.81 9.46 8.63
N SER A 21 4.49 10.61 9.24
CA SER A 21 5.24 11.14 10.39
C SER A 21 5.21 10.16 11.56
N ARG A 22 4.04 9.58 11.86
CA ARG A 22 3.90 8.55 12.90
C ARG A 22 4.76 7.32 12.61
N MET A 23 4.81 6.85 11.36
CA MET A 23 5.70 5.74 10.97
C MET A 23 7.18 6.11 11.14
N SER A 24 7.59 7.32 10.76
CA SER A 24 8.96 7.77 10.97
C SER A 24 9.35 7.88 12.45
N ALA A 25 8.40 8.16 13.34
CA ALA A 25 8.63 8.14 14.79
C ALA A 25 8.93 6.72 15.31
N VAL A 26 8.20 5.72 14.79
CA VAL A 26 8.46 4.30 15.08
C VAL A 26 9.83 3.89 14.53
N ALA A 27 10.18 4.28 13.31
CA ALA A 27 11.50 4.01 12.73
C ALA A 27 12.63 4.67 13.54
N ALA A 28 12.45 5.90 14.03
CA ALA A 28 13.43 6.60 14.85
C ALA A 28 13.75 5.89 16.18
N ALA A 29 12.78 5.15 16.72
CA ALA A 29 12.96 4.33 17.91
C ALA A 29 13.46 2.90 17.61
N ASN A 30 13.47 2.48 16.34
CA ASN A 30 13.89 1.15 15.94
C ASN A 30 15.40 1.12 15.62
N PRO A 31 16.22 0.38 16.39
CA PRO A 31 17.67 0.33 16.18
C PRO A 31 18.09 -0.31 14.85
N HIS A 32 17.17 -1.00 14.16
CA HIS A 32 17.41 -1.63 12.86
C HIS A 32 17.02 -0.73 11.69
N ALA A 33 16.39 0.43 11.93
CA ALA A 33 16.02 1.36 10.87
C ALA A 33 17.25 1.95 10.16
N ALA A 34 17.20 2.00 8.83
CA ALA A 34 18.27 2.59 8.02
C ALA A 34 18.40 4.11 8.24
N THR A 35 17.28 4.80 8.48
CA THR A 35 17.25 6.22 8.79
C THR A 35 16.45 6.45 10.08
N PRO A 36 17.09 6.39 11.27
CA PRO A 36 16.42 6.54 12.55
C PRO A 36 16.17 8.03 12.88
N ILE A 37 15.41 8.72 12.02
CA ILE A 37 15.07 10.14 12.16
C ILE A 37 13.55 10.28 12.15
N HIS A 38 13.01 10.94 13.18
CA HIS A 38 11.61 11.33 13.18
C HIS A 38 11.44 12.58 12.32
N HIS A 39 10.57 12.49 11.32
CA HIS A 39 10.21 13.63 10.48
C HIS A 39 8.84 14.16 10.90
N ARG A 40 8.74 15.48 11.06
CA ARG A 40 7.46 16.15 11.28
C ARG A 40 6.58 16.07 10.02
N PRO A 41 5.24 16.15 10.15
CA PRO A 41 4.34 16.14 8.99
C PRO A 41 4.71 17.18 7.94
N GLU A 42 5.05 18.41 8.36
CA GLU A 42 5.46 19.49 7.46
C GLU A 42 6.70 19.10 6.64
N THR A 43 7.70 18.50 7.27
CA THR A 43 8.94 18.04 6.62
C THR A 43 8.69 16.96 5.57
N ILE A 44 7.72 16.05 5.83
CA ILE A 44 7.34 15.01 4.87
C ILE A 44 6.55 15.61 3.71
N MET A 45 5.64 16.55 4.00
CA MET A 45 4.75 17.15 3.02
C MET A 45 5.45 18.12 2.06
N GLU A 46 6.32 18.98 2.58
CA GLU A 46 6.90 20.09 1.84
C GLU A 46 8.08 19.65 0.98
N ALA A 47 8.10 20.14 -0.26
CA ALA A 47 9.19 19.88 -1.17
C ALA A 47 10.43 20.70 -0.78
N SER A 48 11.58 20.05 -0.75
CA SER A 48 12.89 20.68 -0.51
C SER A 48 13.97 19.97 -1.33
N ASP A 49 15.22 20.43 -1.25
CA ASP A 49 16.35 19.78 -1.92
C ASP A 49 16.52 18.32 -1.47
N ASP A 50 16.30 18.05 -0.18
CA ASP A 50 16.39 16.71 0.40
C ASP A 50 15.10 15.89 0.24
N ASN A 51 13.96 16.57 0.03
CA ASN A 51 12.62 15.99 -0.06
C ASN A 51 11.87 16.43 -1.34
N ARG A 52 12.51 16.33 -2.50
CA ARG A 52 11.89 16.75 -3.77
C ARG A 52 10.56 16.04 -4.05
N MET A 53 9.72 16.66 -4.89
CA MET A 53 8.59 15.98 -5.52
C MET A 53 9.07 14.84 -6.43
N ILE A 54 8.43 13.68 -6.36
CA ILE A 54 8.68 12.53 -7.25
C ILE A 54 7.58 12.45 -8.31
N ALA A 55 6.35 12.37 -7.83
CA ALA A 55 5.15 12.45 -8.64
C ALA A 55 4.04 13.01 -7.75
N TRP A 56 3.16 13.85 -8.28
CA TRP A 56 2.05 14.37 -7.50
C TRP A 56 1.14 13.22 -7.02
N PRO A 57 0.81 13.12 -5.71
CA PRO A 57 1.02 14.12 -4.65
C PRO A 57 2.21 13.83 -3.69
N TYR A 58 3.10 12.90 -4.04
CA TYR A 58 4.14 12.37 -3.17
C TYR A 58 5.52 13.03 -3.36
N THR A 59 6.07 13.50 -2.23
CA THR A 59 7.47 13.85 -2.06
C THR A 59 8.33 12.60 -1.81
N LYS A 60 9.65 12.73 -1.92
CA LYS A 60 10.60 11.62 -1.69
C LYS A 60 10.37 10.88 -0.36
N PHE A 61 10.10 11.58 0.73
CA PHE A 61 9.84 10.99 2.05
C PHE A 61 8.52 10.24 2.16
N MET A 62 7.65 10.30 1.15
CA MET A 62 6.45 9.46 1.02
C MET A 62 6.67 8.24 0.11
N ASN A 63 7.90 7.98 -0.32
CA ASN A 63 8.24 6.88 -1.22
C ASN A 63 9.19 5.90 -0.52
N ALA A 64 9.05 4.61 -0.86
CA ALA A 64 9.91 3.53 -0.35
C ALA A 64 11.41 3.82 -0.47
N ASN A 65 12.18 3.41 0.54
CA ASN A 65 13.65 3.43 0.52
C ASN A 65 14.21 2.00 0.44
N LEU A 66 14.53 1.56 -0.78
CA LEU A 66 15.02 0.21 -1.06
C LEU A 66 16.55 0.11 -1.11
N PHE A 67 17.25 1.25 -1.07
CA PHE A 67 18.70 1.36 -1.24
C PHE A 67 19.39 1.43 0.13
N VAL A 68 19.32 0.33 0.86
CA VAL A 68 19.83 0.19 2.23
C VAL A 68 20.49 -1.17 2.43
N ASP A 69 21.46 -1.25 3.33
CA ASP A 69 22.13 -2.49 3.71
C ASP A 69 21.52 -3.04 5.00
N GLN A 70 20.62 -4.02 4.86
CA GLN A 70 19.94 -4.68 5.97
C GLN A 70 19.80 -6.18 5.67
N ALA A 71 19.73 -7.01 6.71
CA ALA A 71 19.48 -8.43 6.59
C ALA A 71 18.56 -8.93 7.72
N ALA A 72 17.67 -9.85 7.38
CA ALA A 72 16.83 -10.57 8.33
C ALA A 72 16.73 -12.04 7.92
N ALA A 73 16.51 -12.90 8.91
CA ALA A 73 16.27 -14.32 8.72
C ALA A 73 15.21 -14.79 9.72
N LEU A 74 14.41 -15.76 9.30
CA LEU A 74 13.44 -16.44 10.14
C LEU A 74 13.77 -17.93 10.18
N VAL A 75 13.70 -18.51 11.36
CA VAL A 75 13.83 -19.96 11.56
C VAL A 75 12.43 -20.51 11.81
N LEU A 76 11.91 -21.27 10.86
CA LEU A 76 10.62 -21.95 10.96
C LEU A 76 10.87 -23.43 11.23
N THR A 77 10.14 -23.99 12.18
CA THR A 77 10.27 -25.40 12.54
C THR A 77 8.98 -25.93 13.17
N SER A 78 8.91 -27.25 13.37
CA SER A 78 7.83 -27.86 14.14
C SER A 78 8.05 -27.70 15.64
N VAL A 79 6.99 -27.74 16.43
CA VAL A 79 7.09 -27.78 17.91
C VAL A 79 7.91 -28.98 18.38
N HIS A 80 7.81 -30.12 17.68
CA HIS A 80 8.59 -31.31 18.00
C HIS A 80 10.09 -31.04 17.89
N GLU A 81 10.53 -30.46 16.78
CA GLU A 81 11.94 -30.16 16.53
C GLU A 81 12.44 -29.03 17.44
N ALA A 82 11.64 -27.98 17.67
CA ALA A 82 11.97 -26.92 18.63
C ALA A 82 12.27 -27.49 20.04
N ARG A 83 11.47 -28.47 20.50
CA ARG A 83 11.71 -29.18 21.76
C ARG A 83 12.98 -30.05 21.70
N ALA A 84 13.18 -30.78 20.61
CA ALA A 84 14.35 -31.64 20.43
C ALA A 84 15.67 -30.83 20.46
N CYS A 85 15.66 -29.61 19.89
CA CYS A 85 16.79 -28.68 19.94
C CYS A 85 16.89 -27.85 21.23
N GLY A 86 15.97 -28.02 22.18
CA GLY A 86 15.97 -27.29 23.45
C GLY A 86 15.61 -25.79 23.32
N VAL A 87 14.88 -25.39 22.27
CA VAL A 87 14.39 -24.02 22.11
C VAL A 87 13.31 -23.74 23.17
N PRO A 88 13.49 -22.75 24.05
CA PRO A 88 12.51 -22.44 25.09
C PRO A 88 11.13 -22.05 24.54
N PRO A 89 10.00 -22.51 25.13
CA PRO A 89 8.65 -22.21 24.65
C PRO A 89 8.30 -20.72 24.58
N ASP A 90 8.88 -19.89 25.45
CA ASP A 90 8.72 -18.43 25.47
C ASP A 90 9.38 -17.74 24.26
N GLN A 91 10.21 -18.44 23.49
CA GLN A 91 10.76 -17.94 22.21
C GLN A 91 9.90 -18.32 20.99
N TRP A 92 8.87 -19.15 21.18
CA TRP A 92 8.04 -19.64 20.09
C TRP A 92 6.97 -18.60 19.73
N VAL A 93 6.80 -18.39 18.44
CA VAL A 93 5.71 -17.59 17.87
C VAL A 93 5.11 -18.40 16.75
N PHE A 94 3.79 -18.43 16.68
CA PHE A 94 3.05 -19.28 15.76
C PHE A 94 2.46 -18.45 14.64
N LEU A 95 2.53 -18.93 13.40
CA LEU A 95 1.67 -18.44 12.33
C LEU A 95 0.27 -19.02 12.56
N ALA A 96 -0.64 -18.19 13.07
CA ALA A 96 -1.99 -18.59 13.46
C ALA A 96 -2.95 -18.58 12.26
N GLY A 97 -2.69 -17.74 11.26
CA GLY A 97 -3.44 -17.72 10.02
C GLY A 97 -2.69 -17.02 8.90
N ALA A 98 -2.96 -17.40 7.66
CA ALA A 98 -2.41 -16.73 6.50
C ALA A 98 -3.34 -16.82 5.29
N ALA A 99 -3.21 -15.87 4.38
CA ALA A 99 -3.88 -15.91 3.08
C ALA A 99 -3.09 -15.12 2.05
N ASP A 100 -3.13 -15.60 0.82
CA ASP A 100 -2.55 -14.96 -0.36
C ASP A 100 -3.65 -14.76 -1.40
N LEU A 101 -3.85 -13.53 -1.85
CA LEU A 101 -4.80 -13.20 -2.93
C LEU A 101 -4.25 -12.06 -3.78
N ASP A 102 -4.66 -12.04 -5.05
CA ASP A 102 -4.26 -11.03 -6.02
C ASP A 102 -5.47 -10.16 -6.44
N ASP A 103 -5.24 -8.85 -6.54
CA ASP A 103 -6.10 -7.97 -7.34
C ASP A 103 -5.83 -8.17 -8.83
N ALA A 104 -6.72 -7.61 -9.69
CA ALA A 104 -6.48 -7.57 -11.12
C ALA A 104 -5.08 -7.01 -11.45
N TRP A 105 -4.35 -7.79 -12.25
CA TRP A 105 -2.92 -7.58 -12.52
C TRP A 105 -2.64 -6.25 -13.19
N LEU A 106 -3.46 -5.90 -14.18
CA LEU A 106 -3.36 -4.63 -14.88
C LEU A 106 -4.27 -3.61 -14.19
N MET A 107 -3.71 -2.44 -13.85
CA MET A 107 -4.49 -1.35 -13.25
C MET A 107 -5.69 -0.95 -14.11
N SER A 108 -5.55 -1.01 -15.44
CA SER A 108 -6.63 -0.72 -16.40
C SER A 108 -7.85 -1.64 -16.25
N GLU A 109 -7.67 -2.83 -15.66
CA GLU A 109 -8.71 -3.85 -15.47
C GLU A 109 -9.27 -3.82 -14.04
N ARG A 110 -8.91 -2.83 -13.22
CA ARG A 110 -9.45 -2.74 -11.86
C ARG A 110 -10.84 -2.11 -11.85
N PRO A 111 -11.79 -2.63 -11.05
CA PRO A 111 -13.10 -2.01 -10.90
C PRO A 111 -13.00 -0.56 -10.38
N SER A 112 -12.03 -0.28 -9.52
CA SER A 112 -11.76 1.05 -8.98
C SER A 112 -10.28 1.23 -8.62
N PHE A 113 -9.85 2.47 -8.37
CA PHE A 113 -8.46 2.81 -8.02
C PHE A 113 -8.26 3.17 -6.54
N HIS A 114 -9.33 3.22 -5.73
CA HIS A 114 -9.28 3.68 -4.34
C HIS A 114 -9.53 2.56 -3.32
N ARG A 115 -9.64 1.31 -3.77
CA ARG A 115 -9.77 0.13 -2.90
C ARG A 115 -9.17 -1.09 -3.58
N SER A 116 -8.93 -2.11 -2.78
CA SER A 116 -8.55 -3.46 -3.20
C SER A 116 -9.74 -4.39 -3.02
N GLU A 117 -9.95 -5.29 -3.97
CA GLU A 117 -10.93 -6.37 -3.82
C GLU A 117 -10.32 -7.58 -3.09
N ALA A 118 -8.99 -7.73 -3.17
CA ALA A 118 -8.25 -8.85 -2.57
C ALA A 118 -7.94 -8.67 -1.07
N ILE A 119 -7.48 -7.49 -0.63
CA ILE A 119 -7.08 -7.23 0.77
C ILE A 119 -8.16 -7.63 1.79
N PRO A 120 -9.42 -7.17 1.70
CA PRO A 120 -10.41 -7.48 2.74
C PRO A 120 -10.68 -8.98 2.82
N ARG A 121 -10.68 -9.69 1.67
CA ARG A 121 -10.88 -11.14 1.58
C ARG A 121 -9.68 -11.91 2.15
N ALA A 122 -8.46 -11.49 1.85
CA ALA A 122 -7.24 -12.12 2.36
C ALA A 122 -7.14 -11.93 3.87
N ALA A 123 -7.39 -10.72 4.35
CA ALA A 123 -7.34 -10.42 5.77
C ALA A 123 -8.39 -11.22 6.56
N HIS A 124 -9.64 -11.25 6.07
CA HIS A 124 -10.70 -12.05 6.67
C HIS A 124 -10.33 -13.53 6.70
N ALA A 125 -9.84 -14.10 5.59
CA ALA A 125 -9.43 -15.50 5.54
C ALA A 125 -8.29 -15.84 6.53
N ALA A 126 -7.31 -14.95 6.68
CA ALA A 126 -6.21 -15.13 7.62
C ALA A 126 -6.68 -15.00 9.09
N MET A 127 -7.55 -14.02 9.39
CA MET A 127 -8.11 -13.83 10.74
C MET A 127 -9.08 -14.95 11.13
N ASP A 128 -9.92 -15.41 10.20
CA ASP A 128 -10.79 -16.58 10.38
C ASP A 128 -9.99 -17.83 10.72
N GLN A 129 -8.88 -18.04 10.02
CA GLN A 129 -8.00 -19.18 10.29
C GLN A 129 -7.37 -19.09 11.69
N ALA A 130 -7.04 -17.89 12.14
CA ALA A 130 -6.54 -17.64 13.49
C ALA A 130 -7.66 -17.65 14.57
N GLY A 131 -8.93 -17.59 14.16
CA GLY A 131 -10.08 -17.56 15.06
C GLY A 131 -10.24 -16.24 15.81
N ILE A 132 -9.85 -15.12 15.19
CA ILE A 132 -9.87 -13.78 15.79
C ILE A 132 -10.54 -12.76 14.87
N GLY A 133 -10.91 -11.60 15.41
CA GLY A 133 -11.26 -10.40 14.64
C GLY A 133 -10.15 -9.35 14.65
N VAL A 134 -10.36 -8.26 13.91
CA VAL A 134 -9.41 -7.12 13.85
C VAL A 134 -9.20 -6.45 15.21
N ASP A 135 -10.21 -6.47 16.08
CA ASP A 135 -10.16 -5.87 17.42
C ASP A 135 -9.32 -6.69 18.41
N ASP A 136 -9.02 -7.95 18.10
CA ASP A 136 -8.17 -8.82 18.93
C ASP A 136 -6.66 -8.61 18.65
N LEU A 137 -6.31 -7.81 17.63
CA LEU A 137 -4.92 -7.54 17.27
C LEU A 137 -4.27 -6.56 18.26
N ASP A 138 -3.14 -6.98 18.85
CA ASP A 138 -2.27 -6.14 19.69
C ASP A 138 -1.29 -5.32 18.84
N PHE A 139 -0.83 -5.87 17.71
CA PHE A 139 0.24 -5.30 16.89
C PHE A 139 -0.11 -5.36 15.40
N ILE A 140 0.22 -4.30 14.65
CA ILE A 140 -0.11 -4.19 13.23
C ILE A 140 1.11 -3.67 12.47
N ASP A 141 1.47 -4.34 11.38
CA ASP A 141 2.35 -3.79 10.35
C ASP A 141 1.69 -3.82 8.97
N LEU A 142 1.25 -2.65 8.51
CA LEU A 142 0.75 -2.45 7.17
C LEU A 142 1.90 -2.16 6.20
N TYR A 143 1.94 -2.88 5.07
CA TYR A 143 2.91 -2.61 4.03
C TYR A 143 2.77 -1.19 3.49
N SER A 144 3.88 -0.46 3.39
CA SER A 144 3.85 1.01 3.38
C SER A 144 4.80 1.63 2.33
N CYS A 145 4.93 1.03 1.14
CA CYS A 145 5.76 1.62 0.07
C CYS A 145 5.34 3.03 -0.34
N PHE A 146 4.04 3.33 -0.27
CA PHE A 146 3.44 4.64 -0.52
C PHE A 146 2.22 4.82 0.41
N PRO A 147 1.79 6.06 0.69
CA PRO A 147 0.64 6.31 1.55
C PRO A 147 -0.64 5.58 1.12
N VAL A 148 -0.93 5.56 -0.19
CA VAL A 148 -2.12 4.87 -0.72
C VAL A 148 -2.20 3.39 -0.34
N ALA A 149 -1.07 2.69 -0.19
CA ALA A 149 -1.09 1.28 0.21
C ALA A 149 -1.57 1.12 1.65
N VAL A 150 -1.13 2.02 2.53
CA VAL A 150 -1.54 2.05 3.95
C VAL A 150 -3.00 2.44 4.08
N GLU A 151 -3.43 3.49 3.37
CA GLU A 151 -4.83 3.94 3.40
C GLU A 151 -5.79 2.85 2.91
N ILE A 152 -5.49 2.22 1.76
CA ILE A 152 -6.32 1.14 1.23
C ILE A 152 -6.34 -0.07 2.16
N ALA A 153 -5.20 -0.44 2.75
CA ALA A 153 -5.15 -1.57 3.67
C ALA A 153 -5.90 -1.27 4.98
N ALA A 154 -5.74 -0.07 5.55
CA ALA A 154 -6.45 0.34 6.75
C ALA A 154 -7.97 0.37 6.53
N ASP A 155 -8.44 0.99 5.45
CA ASP A 155 -9.87 1.03 5.09
C ASP A 155 -10.43 -0.39 4.90
N ALA A 156 -9.70 -1.26 4.20
CA ALA A 156 -10.14 -2.63 3.95
C ALA A 156 -10.22 -3.49 5.23
N LEU A 157 -9.42 -3.16 6.24
CA LEU A 157 -9.43 -3.80 7.55
C LEU A 157 -10.41 -3.14 8.54
N GLY A 158 -11.00 -2.00 8.18
CA GLY A 158 -11.82 -1.19 9.09
C GLY A 158 -11.02 -0.46 10.17
N LEU A 159 -9.72 -0.25 9.96
CA LEU A 159 -8.82 0.44 10.89
C LEU A 159 -8.87 1.95 10.66
N ALA A 160 -8.88 2.73 11.74
CA ALA A 160 -8.66 4.17 11.64
C ALA A 160 -7.21 4.47 11.21
N HIS A 161 -7.00 5.51 10.41
CA HIS A 161 -5.64 5.88 9.96
C HIS A 161 -4.75 6.40 11.11
N ASP A 162 -5.38 6.75 12.24
CA ASP A 162 -4.79 7.15 13.51
C ASP A 162 -5.10 6.13 14.62
N ASP A 163 -5.33 4.86 14.27
CA ASP A 163 -5.58 3.79 15.23
C ASP A 163 -4.54 3.83 16.37
N PRO A 164 -4.97 3.84 17.65
CA PRO A 164 -4.08 4.05 18.78
C PRO A 164 -3.05 2.91 18.95
N ARG A 165 -3.27 1.74 18.34
CA ARG A 165 -2.28 0.64 18.30
C ARG A 165 -1.11 0.94 17.37
N GLY A 166 -1.29 1.88 16.44
CA GLY A 166 -0.38 2.18 15.35
C GLY A 166 -0.54 1.23 14.15
N LEU A 167 -0.17 1.69 12.96
CA LEU A 167 -0.27 0.93 11.70
C LEU A 167 1.08 0.36 11.22
N SER A 168 2.15 0.58 11.98
CA SER A 168 3.43 -0.07 11.76
C SER A 168 4.17 -0.24 13.08
N ILE A 169 4.71 -1.43 13.29
CA ILE A 169 5.62 -1.74 14.39
C ILE A 169 7.09 -1.59 13.96
N THR A 170 7.36 -1.65 12.67
CA THR A 170 8.70 -1.59 12.09
C THR A 170 9.15 -0.16 11.81
N GLY A 171 8.22 0.72 11.43
CA GLY A 171 8.49 2.12 11.12
C GLY A 171 8.32 2.50 9.66
N GLY A 172 7.74 1.61 8.85
CA GLY A 172 7.39 1.87 7.47
C GLY A 172 8.57 1.86 6.49
N LEU A 173 8.29 1.47 5.26
CA LEU A 173 9.30 1.24 4.22
C LEU A 173 10.13 2.50 3.81
N PRO A 174 9.61 3.74 3.84
CA PRO A 174 10.42 4.92 3.56
C PRO A 174 11.53 5.18 4.59
N TYR A 175 11.33 4.77 5.85
CA TYR A 175 12.16 5.19 6.99
C TYR A 175 12.95 4.04 7.61
N PHE A 176 12.27 2.91 7.86
CA PHE A 176 12.96 1.71 8.29
C PHE A 176 13.89 1.20 7.19
N GLY A 177 13.48 1.35 5.93
CA GLY A 177 14.16 0.79 4.77
C GLY A 177 13.66 -0.61 4.44
N GLY A 178 14.05 -1.15 3.29
CA GLY A 178 13.71 -2.51 2.94
C GLY A 178 14.56 -2.96 1.76
N ALA A 179 15.72 -3.53 2.08
CA ALA A 179 16.72 -3.93 1.09
C ALA A 179 16.07 -4.73 -0.07
N GLY A 180 16.09 -4.14 -1.26
CA GLY A 180 15.48 -4.70 -2.46
C GLY A 180 13.95 -4.85 -2.35
N ASN A 181 13.49 -5.99 -1.82
CA ASN A 181 12.07 -6.33 -1.69
C ASN A 181 11.76 -6.96 -0.32
N ALA A 182 12.66 -6.82 0.66
CA ALA A 182 12.63 -7.61 1.89
C ALA A 182 11.86 -6.97 3.06
N TYR A 183 11.18 -5.83 2.88
CA TYR A 183 10.51 -5.10 3.99
C TYR A 183 9.66 -5.99 4.90
N SER A 184 8.74 -6.77 4.33
CA SER A 184 7.83 -7.61 5.11
C SER A 184 8.57 -8.70 5.91
N LEU A 185 9.76 -9.13 5.48
CA LEU A 185 10.57 -10.05 6.28
C LEU A 185 11.04 -9.41 7.59
N PHE A 186 11.44 -8.14 7.54
CA PHE A 186 11.77 -7.37 8.73
C PHE A 186 10.55 -7.11 9.61
N ALA A 187 9.39 -6.84 9.01
CA ALA A 187 8.14 -6.70 9.74
C ALA A 187 7.75 -7.98 10.49
N ILE A 188 7.93 -9.15 9.87
CA ILE A 188 7.72 -10.43 10.55
C ILE A 188 8.74 -10.64 11.67
N ALA A 189 10.01 -10.27 11.48
CA ALA A 189 11.02 -10.39 12.53
C ALA A 189 10.70 -9.49 13.75
N GLU A 190 10.28 -8.24 13.51
CA GLU A 190 9.80 -7.31 14.54
C GLU A 190 8.55 -7.85 15.25
N MET A 191 7.60 -8.42 14.49
CA MET A 191 6.40 -9.04 15.04
C MET A 191 6.74 -10.21 15.98
N VAL A 192 7.65 -11.09 15.55
CA VAL A 192 8.15 -12.20 16.38
C VAL A 192 8.80 -11.67 17.65
N ALA A 193 9.65 -10.63 17.55
CA ALA A 193 10.30 -10.04 18.70
C ALA A 193 9.30 -9.48 19.72
N ARG A 194 8.21 -8.85 19.26
CA ARG A 194 7.16 -8.29 20.14
C ARG A 194 6.26 -9.33 20.79
N LEU A 195 6.05 -10.47 20.14
CA LEU A 195 5.17 -11.53 20.64
C LEU A 195 5.89 -12.50 21.60
N ARG A 196 7.21 -12.64 21.51
CA ARG A 196 8.00 -13.51 22.41
C ARG A 196 7.80 -13.16 23.88
N GLY A 197 7.77 -14.19 24.72
CA GLY A 197 7.61 -14.08 26.17
C GLY A 197 6.21 -13.70 26.65
N ARG A 198 5.24 -13.49 25.74
CA ARG A 198 3.85 -13.21 26.12
C ARG A 198 3.06 -14.51 26.25
N ASP A 199 2.16 -14.59 27.23
CA ASP A 199 1.24 -15.72 27.38
C ASP A 199 0.13 -15.72 26.31
N ARG A 200 -0.19 -14.54 25.76
CA ARG A 200 -1.19 -14.30 24.72
C ARG A 200 -0.83 -13.08 23.89
N GLY A 201 -1.44 -13.02 22.71
CA GLY A 201 -1.46 -11.83 21.89
C GLY A 201 -1.34 -12.15 20.42
N PHE A 202 -1.89 -11.27 19.59
CA PHE A 202 -1.95 -11.42 18.15
C PHE A 202 -1.34 -10.22 17.45
N GLY A 203 -0.72 -10.47 16.31
CA GLY A 203 -0.33 -9.39 15.43
C GLY A 203 -0.49 -9.73 13.95
N LEU A 204 -0.78 -8.71 13.17
CA LEU A 204 -0.98 -8.79 11.73
C LEU A 204 0.22 -8.16 11.02
N VAL A 205 0.82 -8.90 10.07
CA VAL A 205 1.71 -8.34 9.07
C VAL A 205 1.05 -8.49 7.71
N THR A 206 1.00 -7.40 6.96
CA THR A 206 0.58 -7.41 5.55
C THR A 206 1.82 -7.25 4.66
N ALA A 207 1.84 -7.95 3.54
CA ALA A 207 2.84 -7.80 2.50
C ALA A 207 2.15 -7.48 1.19
N ASN A 208 2.68 -6.50 0.48
CA ASN A 208 2.18 -6.09 -0.82
C ASN A 208 3.27 -6.23 -1.89
N GLY A 209 2.87 -6.76 -3.04
CA GLY A 209 3.69 -6.83 -4.24
C GLY A 209 3.12 -5.98 -5.38
N TRP A 210 4.03 -5.34 -6.13
CA TRP A 210 3.72 -4.59 -7.34
C TRP A 210 2.79 -3.39 -7.04
N TYR A 211 1.82 -3.08 -7.91
CA TYR A 211 0.95 -1.90 -7.80
C TYR A 211 -0.29 -2.19 -6.92
N LEU A 212 -0.16 -2.68 -5.69
CA LEU A 212 -1.31 -3.26 -4.97
C LEU A 212 -1.92 -4.43 -5.75
N THR A 213 -1.06 -5.30 -6.30
CA THR A 213 -1.49 -6.43 -7.12
C THR A 213 -1.53 -7.72 -6.31
N LYS A 214 -0.51 -7.95 -5.48
CA LYS A 214 -0.36 -9.21 -4.74
C LYS A 214 -0.39 -8.93 -3.26
N HIS A 215 -1.15 -9.70 -2.50
CA HIS A 215 -1.34 -9.48 -1.09
C HIS A 215 -1.14 -10.77 -0.31
N SER A 216 -0.21 -10.74 0.65
CA SER A 216 -0.01 -11.82 1.62
C SER A 216 -0.30 -11.30 3.02
N MET A 217 -1.12 -12.03 3.77
CA MET A 217 -1.49 -11.72 5.15
C MET A 217 -0.93 -12.78 6.07
N GLY A 218 -0.30 -12.36 7.17
CA GLY A 218 0.16 -13.26 8.24
C GLY A 218 -0.35 -12.79 9.59
N VAL A 219 -1.13 -13.63 10.26
CA VAL A 219 -1.52 -13.45 11.66
C VAL A 219 -0.61 -14.30 12.53
N TYR A 220 0.10 -13.66 13.45
CA TYR A 220 1.06 -14.28 14.36
C TYR A 220 0.50 -14.28 15.78
N SER A 221 0.78 -15.35 16.52
CA SER A 221 0.30 -15.55 17.89
C SER A 221 1.44 -15.91 18.83
N ALA A 222 1.43 -15.32 20.02
CA ALA A 222 2.32 -15.74 21.12
C ALA A 222 1.90 -17.10 21.72
N ALA A 223 0.61 -17.43 21.65
CA ALA A 223 0.07 -18.70 22.12
C ALA A 223 -0.01 -19.74 20.98
N PRO A 224 0.12 -21.04 21.28
CA PRO A 224 -0.11 -22.09 20.28
C PRO A 224 -1.55 -22.01 19.73
N PRO A 225 -1.76 -22.25 18.43
CA PRO A 225 -3.10 -22.24 17.85
C PRO A 225 -3.95 -23.37 18.43
N GLN A 226 -5.25 -23.10 18.63
CA GLN A 226 -6.19 -24.10 19.17
C GLN A 226 -6.46 -25.24 18.18
N THR A 227 -6.31 -24.96 16.89
CA THR A 227 -6.46 -25.94 15.80
C THR A 227 -5.11 -26.18 15.12
N PRO A 228 -4.83 -27.43 14.69
CA PRO A 228 -3.65 -27.70 13.87
C PRO A 228 -3.60 -26.84 12.61
N TRP A 229 -2.39 -26.44 12.20
CA TRP A 229 -2.19 -25.69 10.96
C TRP A 229 -2.78 -26.45 9.76
N GLN A 230 -3.56 -25.75 8.95
CA GLN A 230 -4.06 -26.24 7.68
C GLN A 230 -3.63 -25.25 6.61
N LYS A 231 -2.90 -25.71 5.59
CA LYS A 231 -2.70 -24.87 4.42
C LYS A 231 -4.07 -24.68 3.75
N ARG A 232 -4.55 -23.44 3.69
CA ARG A 232 -5.82 -23.10 3.06
C ARG A 232 -5.54 -22.14 1.92
N ASP A 233 -5.18 -22.70 0.78
CA ASP A 233 -5.28 -21.96 -0.47
C ASP A 233 -6.77 -21.60 -0.66
N ARG A 234 -7.06 -20.39 -1.13
CA ARG A 234 -8.43 -19.89 -1.33
C ARG A 234 -8.74 -19.60 -2.81
N PRO A 235 -8.67 -20.62 -3.69
CA PRO A 235 -8.98 -20.43 -5.12
C PRO A 235 -10.44 -20.04 -5.34
N ASP A 236 -11.32 -20.36 -4.39
CA ASP A 236 -12.70 -19.88 -4.33
C ASP A 236 -12.75 -18.34 -4.25
N LEU A 237 -12.02 -17.75 -3.30
CA LEU A 237 -11.97 -16.28 -3.15
C LEU A 237 -11.27 -15.61 -4.33
N GLN A 238 -10.21 -16.23 -4.88
CA GLN A 238 -9.57 -15.70 -6.07
C GLN A 238 -10.52 -15.69 -7.27
N ALA A 239 -11.28 -16.77 -7.49
CA ALA A 239 -12.27 -16.83 -8.56
C ALA A 239 -13.38 -15.79 -8.39
N GLU A 240 -13.80 -15.49 -7.15
CA GLU A 240 -14.74 -14.40 -6.89
C GLU A 240 -14.17 -13.03 -7.26
N ILE A 241 -12.89 -12.78 -6.97
CA ILE A 241 -12.20 -11.52 -7.33
C ILE A 241 -12.06 -11.40 -8.85
N ASP A 242 -11.62 -12.47 -9.52
CA ASP A 242 -11.41 -12.50 -10.97
C ASP A 242 -12.73 -12.32 -11.75
N ALA A 243 -13.87 -12.67 -11.14
CA ALA A 243 -15.19 -12.49 -11.72
C ALA A 243 -15.76 -11.06 -11.58
N ILE A 244 -15.11 -10.17 -10.82
CA ILE A 244 -15.61 -8.80 -10.62
C ILE A 244 -15.49 -8.02 -11.92
N ALA A 245 -16.64 -7.53 -12.40
CA ALA A 245 -16.69 -6.75 -13.63
C ALA A 245 -15.88 -5.46 -13.51
N ALA A 246 -15.03 -5.21 -14.51
CA ALA A 246 -14.28 -3.97 -14.66
C ALA A 246 -14.75 -3.20 -15.91
N PRO A 247 -14.56 -1.88 -15.91
CA PRO A 247 -14.81 -1.07 -17.10
C PRO A 247 -13.96 -1.53 -18.29
N PRO A 248 -14.52 -1.65 -19.50
CA PRO A 248 -13.77 -2.11 -20.66
C PRO A 248 -12.69 -1.11 -21.03
N LEU A 249 -11.49 -1.59 -21.35
CA LEU A 249 -10.39 -0.76 -21.83
C LEU A 249 -10.57 -0.45 -23.32
N ILE A 250 -10.50 0.84 -23.66
CA ILE A 250 -10.52 1.36 -25.03
C ILE A 250 -9.08 1.68 -25.42
N ILE A 251 -8.55 0.91 -26.36
CA ILE A 251 -7.14 1.02 -26.81
C ILE A 251 -6.92 2.25 -27.70
N GLU A 252 -7.92 2.60 -28.52
CA GLU A 252 -7.89 3.75 -29.42
C GLU A 252 -8.98 4.75 -29.01
N PRO A 253 -8.82 5.44 -27.86
CA PRO A 253 -9.80 6.41 -27.41
C PRO A 253 -9.86 7.63 -28.33
N GLN A 254 -11.07 8.13 -28.57
CA GLN A 254 -11.29 9.35 -29.34
C GLN A 254 -12.47 10.17 -28.78
N GLY A 255 -12.27 11.48 -28.69
CA GLY A 255 -13.28 12.46 -28.35
C GLY A 255 -13.30 12.86 -26.88
N ARG A 256 -14.44 13.38 -26.41
CA ARG A 256 -14.57 13.92 -25.06
C ARG A 256 -14.71 12.82 -24.01
N GLY A 257 -14.00 12.97 -22.91
CA GLY A 257 -14.07 12.11 -21.74
C GLY A 257 -13.84 12.89 -20.44
N ARG A 258 -13.76 12.16 -19.33
CA ARG A 258 -13.47 12.70 -18.00
C ARG A 258 -12.31 11.99 -17.35
N ILE A 259 -11.54 12.70 -16.54
CA ILE A 259 -10.45 12.12 -15.75
C ILE A 259 -11.03 11.20 -14.66
N GLU A 260 -10.53 9.98 -14.57
CA GLU A 260 -10.89 8.98 -13.56
C GLU A 260 -9.82 8.85 -12.47
N ALA A 261 -8.54 8.94 -12.86
CA ALA A 261 -7.38 9.00 -11.98
C ALA A 261 -6.24 9.70 -12.72
N ALA A 262 -5.41 10.48 -12.01
CA ALA A 262 -4.28 11.16 -12.62
C ALA A 262 -3.11 11.31 -11.65
N THR A 263 -1.92 11.47 -12.22
CA THR A 263 -0.71 11.91 -11.52
C THR A 263 0.13 12.76 -12.46
N VAL A 264 1.03 13.56 -11.88
CA VAL A 264 2.02 14.34 -12.62
C VAL A 264 3.40 13.89 -12.18
N ARG A 265 4.21 13.37 -13.11
CA ARG A 265 5.61 13.04 -12.85
C ARG A 265 6.43 14.32 -12.76
N PHE A 266 7.37 14.38 -11.84
CA PHE A 266 8.28 15.51 -11.66
C PHE A 266 9.69 15.16 -12.12
N SER A 267 10.32 16.13 -12.78
CA SER A 267 11.77 16.18 -12.98
C SER A 267 12.41 17.05 -11.88
N ARG A 268 13.74 17.19 -11.89
CA ARG A 268 14.43 18.17 -11.02
C ARG A 268 14.08 19.63 -11.32
N LYS A 269 13.46 19.91 -12.47
CA LYS A 269 13.07 21.28 -12.89
C LYS A 269 11.61 21.62 -12.57
N GLY A 270 10.82 20.64 -12.10
CA GLY A 270 9.39 20.81 -11.85
C GLY A 270 8.53 19.73 -12.51
N PRO A 271 7.21 19.98 -12.62
CA PRO A 271 6.27 19.11 -13.35
C PRO A 271 6.77 18.79 -14.76
N GLU A 272 6.71 17.53 -15.16
CA GLU A 272 7.26 17.06 -16.46
C GLU A 272 6.20 16.40 -17.34
N GLN A 273 5.34 15.54 -16.78
CA GLN A 273 4.37 14.79 -17.57
C GLN A 273 3.15 14.41 -16.75
N GLY A 274 1.97 14.81 -17.20
CA GLY A 274 0.69 14.30 -16.69
C GLY A 274 0.38 12.94 -17.32
N VAL A 275 -0.02 11.98 -16.49
CA VAL A 275 -0.49 10.65 -16.91
C VAL A 275 -1.83 10.40 -16.24
N LEU A 276 -2.81 9.91 -16.99
CA LEU A 276 -4.16 9.72 -16.49
C LEU A 276 -4.84 8.47 -17.04
N PHE A 277 -5.76 7.95 -16.23
CA PHE A 277 -6.88 7.16 -16.70
C PHE A 277 -8.07 8.09 -16.91
N GLY A 278 -8.78 7.89 -18.02
CA GLY A 278 -10.01 8.61 -18.33
C GLY A 278 -11.17 7.67 -18.63
N ARG A 279 -12.37 8.23 -18.64
CA ARG A 279 -13.62 7.55 -18.99
C ARG A 279 -14.33 8.27 -20.13
N LEU A 280 -14.70 7.53 -21.16
CA LEU A 280 -15.61 8.01 -22.21
C LEU A 280 -17.08 7.95 -21.74
N PRO A 281 -18.00 8.70 -22.35
CA PRO A 281 -19.44 8.61 -22.06
C PRO A 281 -20.03 7.21 -22.24
N SER A 282 -19.42 6.36 -23.07
CA SER A 282 -19.79 4.95 -23.23
C SER A 282 -19.50 4.08 -22.00
N GLY A 283 -18.77 4.60 -21.01
CA GLY A 283 -18.30 3.87 -19.84
C GLY A 283 -16.93 3.21 -20.00
N GLY A 284 -16.35 3.22 -21.21
CA GLY A 284 -15.02 2.67 -21.47
C GLY A 284 -13.91 3.47 -20.82
N ARG A 285 -12.93 2.78 -20.24
CA ARG A 285 -11.70 3.35 -19.68
C ARG A 285 -10.65 3.54 -20.76
N PHE A 286 -9.79 4.54 -20.64
CA PHE A 286 -8.59 4.66 -21.46
C PHE A 286 -7.41 5.20 -20.65
N LEU A 287 -6.21 5.06 -21.19
CA LEU A 287 -4.98 5.65 -20.66
C LEU A 287 -4.49 6.74 -21.62
N ALA A 288 -4.08 7.89 -21.08
CA ALA A 288 -3.53 8.97 -21.88
C ALA A 288 -2.43 9.74 -21.13
N ASN A 289 -1.56 10.38 -21.89
CA ASN A 289 -0.67 11.42 -21.41
C ASN A 289 -1.29 12.78 -21.68
N MET A 290 -1.08 13.74 -20.79
CA MET A 290 -1.35 15.15 -21.14
C MET A 290 -0.46 15.57 -22.30
N ALA A 291 -1.07 16.23 -23.29
CA ALA A 291 -0.41 16.60 -24.52
C ALA A 291 0.42 17.88 -24.38
N GLY A 292 1.64 17.84 -24.93
CA GLY A 292 2.55 18.99 -25.00
C GLY A 292 3.09 19.46 -23.65
N ASP A 293 3.81 20.59 -23.67
CA ASP A 293 4.31 21.30 -22.49
C ASP A 293 3.23 22.24 -21.92
N ASP A 294 2.01 21.72 -21.73
CA ASP A 294 0.88 22.49 -21.20
C ASP A 294 0.94 22.58 -19.68
N GLN A 295 1.67 23.58 -19.18
CA GLN A 295 1.83 23.81 -17.75
C GLN A 295 0.49 24.04 -17.05
N ALA A 296 -0.48 24.71 -17.69
CA ALA A 296 -1.79 24.95 -17.10
C ALA A 296 -2.56 23.64 -16.91
N ALA A 297 -2.46 22.71 -17.87
CA ALA A 297 -3.01 21.37 -17.71
C ALA A 297 -2.34 20.59 -16.57
N LEU A 298 -1.01 20.66 -16.43
CA LEU A 298 -0.32 20.02 -15.31
C LEU A 298 -0.75 20.61 -13.96
N ASP A 299 -0.87 21.93 -13.88
CA ASP A 299 -1.32 22.62 -12.67
C ASP A 299 -2.77 22.23 -12.31
N ALA A 300 -3.64 22.07 -13.31
CA ALA A 300 -5.01 21.57 -13.11
C ALA A 300 -5.02 20.14 -12.54
N LEU A 301 -4.15 19.24 -13.04
CA LEU A 301 -4.01 17.88 -12.49
C LEU A 301 -3.49 17.86 -11.04
N MET A 302 -2.75 18.89 -10.65
CA MET A 302 -2.24 19.07 -9.29
C MET A 302 -3.15 19.91 -8.40
N GLY A 303 -4.28 20.37 -8.93
CA GLY A 303 -5.26 21.18 -8.20
C GLY A 303 -5.96 20.42 -7.08
N GLU A 304 -6.94 21.10 -6.46
CA GLU A 304 -7.66 20.56 -5.30
C GLU A 304 -8.55 19.35 -5.63
N ASP A 305 -9.11 19.30 -6.84
CA ASP A 305 -9.76 18.10 -7.41
C ASP A 305 -9.59 18.06 -8.93
N ALA A 306 -8.82 17.07 -9.41
CA ALA A 306 -8.58 16.83 -10.83
C ALA A 306 -9.55 15.79 -11.42
N ILE A 307 -10.24 15.04 -10.57
CA ILE A 307 -11.08 13.92 -11.01
C ILE A 307 -12.40 14.48 -11.54
N GLY A 308 -12.84 13.99 -12.70
CA GLY A 308 -14.06 14.44 -13.35
C GLY A 308 -13.88 15.62 -14.33
N LEU A 309 -12.71 16.27 -14.35
CA LEU A 309 -12.38 17.30 -15.34
C LEU A 309 -12.54 16.77 -16.77
N GLU A 310 -13.04 17.63 -17.65
CA GLU A 310 -13.27 17.28 -19.06
C GLU A 310 -11.97 17.34 -19.86
N ILE A 311 -11.79 16.34 -20.71
CA ILE A 311 -10.63 16.23 -21.60
C ILE A 311 -11.09 15.80 -23.00
N ASP A 312 -10.38 16.24 -24.02
CA ASP A 312 -10.45 15.67 -25.37
C ASP A 312 -9.27 14.71 -25.53
N VAL A 313 -9.55 13.46 -25.91
CA VAL A 313 -8.52 12.43 -26.12
C VAL A 313 -8.47 11.99 -27.58
N ARG A 314 -7.25 11.74 -28.07
CA ARG A 314 -6.98 11.15 -29.39
C ARG A 314 -5.69 10.34 -29.36
N MET A 315 -5.47 9.54 -30.39
CA MET A 315 -4.19 8.86 -30.59
C MET A 315 -3.17 9.77 -31.26
N ASP A 316 -1.90 9.69 -30.84
CA ASP A 316 -0.77 10.26 -31.56
C ASP A 316 -0.23 9.32 -32.64
N GLU A 317 0.72 9.83 -33.44
CA GLU A 317 1.37 9.07 -34.53
C GLU A 317 2.13 7.83 -34.03
N LYS A 318 2.43 7.74 -32.73
CA LYS A 318 3.13 6.62 -32.09
C LYS A 318 2.16 5.67 -31.39
N GLY A 319 0.85 5.85 -31.55
CA GLY A 319 -0.18 5.02 -30.93
C GLY A 319 -0.32 5.24 -29.42
N ARG A 320 -0.02 6.44 -28.91
CA ARG A 320 -0.25 6.82 -27.51
C ARG A 320 -1.49 7.69 -27.40
N GLY A 321 -2.30 7.47 -26.37
CA GLY A 321 -3.38 8.39 -26.02
C GLY A 321 -2.82 9.73 -25.58
N LEU A 322 -3.30 10.81 -26.20
CA LEU A 322 -3.01 12.20 -25.86
C LEU A 322 -4.28 12.89 -25.42
N ALA A 323 -4.25 13.50 -24.24
CA ALA A 323 -5.36 14.24 -23.66
C ALA A 323 -5.06 15.75 -23.63
N HIS A 324 -6.06 16.56 -23.98
CA HIS A 324 -6.07 18.00 -23.83
C HIS A 324 -7.19 18.38 -22.85
N LEU A 325 -6.90 19.25 -21.89
CA LEU A 325 -7.93 19.79 -20.99
C LEU A 325 -8.85 20.74 -21.78
N ILE A 326 -10.16 20.70 -21.51
CA ILE A 326 -11.18 21.54 -22.17
C ILE A 326 -11.77 22.55 -21.18
#